data_AF-A0A8H4SVM8-F1
#
_entry.id   AF-A0A8H4SVM8-F1
#
_cell.length_a   1.000
_cell.length_b   1.000
_cell.length_c   1.000
_cell.angle_alpha   90.00
_cell.angle_beta   90.00
_cell.angle_gamma   90.00
#
_symmetry.space_group_name_H-M   'P 1'
#
loop_
_entity.id
_entity.type
_entity.pdbx_description
1 polymer ?
#
loop_
_entity_poly.entity_id
_entity_poly.type
_entity_poly.pdbx_seq_one_letter_code
_entity_poly.pdbx_strand_id
1 'polypeptide(L)'
;MWVVQEVVLSREDPIFLHGDYHYAWESLGWAVAWLRRFAYPRTPQLPEQLRNIDTISNIRRARTRWPLDALISITQVKFHATDQRDKIYGVLGVALECEDTSSLPEELKPDYSIDVTTVYQRVARFLLKRNRSLAILNHARCIDGTETRQQRLHDLNFPLGALTGATSPHTMEVRFGFPKQYAVSDDLEVSFHDPEAGLEDISILRLGDFRVNEVAHVHRFDINPSGRGQTSDEFDATMAAILKLALSLMPLNDTLTWMRHYIQTTTARQHDLNGKDMDQSFADGVAWLYGFFFGRRGDVASLLIKQGGEIEEATIGGVQEHMRLSCTTIVSTDPLS
;
A
#
# COMPACT_ATOMS: atom_id res chain seq x y z
N MET A 1 -2.03 14.82 -19.48
CA MET A 1 -2.26 13.36 -19.62
C MET A 1 -1.86 12.85 -21.01
N TRP A 2 -2.38 13.44 -22.10
CA TRP A 2 -2.08 13.07 -23.49
C TRP A 2 -0.61 12.90 -23.87
N VAL A 3 0.29 13.70 -23.27
CA VAL A 3 1.75 13.56 -23.43
C VAL A 3 2.28 12.14 -23.20
N VAL A 4 1.61 11.32 -22.37
CA VAL A 4 2.01 9.92 -22.18
C VAL A 4 1.90 9.14 -23.49
N GLN A 5 0.77 9.23 -24.20
CA GLN A 5 0.58 8.56 -25.49
C GLN A 5 1.49 9.14 -26.56
N GLU A 6 1.57 10.47 -26.66
CA GLU A 6 2.39 11.15 -27.67
C GLU A 6 3.86 10.71 -27.57
N VAL A 7 4.39 10.65 -26.35
CA VAL A 7 5.77 10.21 -26.13
C VAL A 7 5.92 8.71 -26.29
N VAL A 8 5.05 7.89 -25.73
CA VAL A 8 5.22 6.43 -25.75
C VAL A 8 5.03 5.85 -27.16
N LEU A 9 4.08 6.38 -27.94
CA LEU A 9 3.73 5.87 -29.27
C LEU A 9 4.53 6.52 -30.40
N SER A 10 5.30 7.57 -30.13
CA SER A 10 6.16 8.20 -31.15
C SER A 10 7.17 7.20 -31.70
N ARG A 11 7.21 7.09 -33.03
CA ARG A 11 8.16 6.23 -33.77
C ARG A 11 9.60 6.66 -33.59
N GLU A 12 9.82 7.97 -33.55
CA GLU A 12 11.14 8.60 -33.33
C GLU A 12 11.27 9.05 -31.87
N ASP A 13 12.49 9.41 -31.44
CA ASP A 13 12.69 9.97 -30.10
C ASP A 13 12.13 11.39 -30.01
N PRO A 14 11.10 11.65 -29.17
CA PRO A 14 10.54 12.97 -29.05
C PRO A 14 11.59 13.98 -28.59
N ILE A 15 11.39 15.23 -28.99
CA ILE A 15 12.22 16.35 -28.53
C ILE A 15 11.43 17.18 -27.51
N PHE A 16 12.08 17.49 -26.39
CA PHE A 16 11.57 18.40 -25.37
C PHE A 16 12.14 19.80 -25.63
N LEU A 17 11.26 20.78 -25.79
CA LEU A 17 11.62 22.18 -26.05
C LEU A 17 11.45 23.01 -24.76
N HIS A 18 12.48 23.76 -24.39
CA HIS A 18 12.46 24.66 -23.24
C HIS A 18 13.24 25.94 -23.55
N GLY A 19 12.51 26.99 -23.94
CA GLY A 19 13.12 28.21 -24.49
C GLY A 19 13.87 27.89 -25.79
N ASP A 20 15.13 28.31 -25.86
CA ASP A 20 16.01 28.05 -27.02
C ASP A 20 16.68 26.66 -26.98
N TYR A 21 16.47 25.91 -25.90
CA TYR A 21 17.06 24.59 -25.72
C TYR A 21 16.14 23.47 -26.20
N HIS A 22 16.72 22.47 -26.84
CA HIS A 22 16.06 21.23 -27.24
C HIS A 22 16.82 20.02 -26.71
N TYR A 23 16.09 19.07 -26.15
CA TYR A 23 16.65 17.86 -25.57
C TYR A 23 15.94 16.62 -26.11
N ALA A 24 16.69 15.58 -26.44
CA ALA A 24 16.13 14.28 -26.76
C ALA A 24 15.45 13.67 -25.52
N TRP A 25 14.25 13.12 -25.70
CA TRP A 25 13.48 12.51 -24.61
C TRP A 25 14.25 11.38 -23.94
N GLU A 26 14.95 10.54 -24.71
CA GLU A 26 15.74 9.44 -24.17
C GLU A 26 16.81 9.92 -23.19
N SER A 27 17.52 11.00 -23.55
CA SER A 27 18.54 11.59 -22.68
C SER A 27 17.94 12.17 -21.39
N LEU A 28 16.81 12.87 -21.51
CA LEU A 28 16.08 13.40 -20.36
C LEU A 28 15.56 12.27 -19.45
N GLY A 29 14.99 11.22 -20.03
CA GLY A 29 14.50 10.04 -19.31
C GLY A 29 15.62 9.32 -18.55
N TRP A 30 16.80 9.15 -19.17
CA TRP A 30 17.97 8.60 -18.49
C TRP A 30 18.49 9.48 -17.36
N ALA A 31 18.59 10.79 -17.57
CA ALA A 31 19.00 11.73 -16.55
C ALA A 31 18.05 11.69 -15.33
N VAL A 32 16.75 11.69 -15.56
CA VAL A 32 15.74 11.59 -14.52
C VAL A 32 15.79 10.22 -13.80
N ALA A 33 15.93 9.12 -14.53
CA ALA A 33 16.07 7.79 -13.94
C ALA A 33 17.32 7.70 -13.05
N TRP A 34 18.44 8.27 -13.51
CA TRP A 34 19.68 8.36 -12.74
C TRP A 34 19.48 9.20 -11.48
N LEU A 35 18.86 10.38 -11.60
CA LEU A 35 18.54 11.24 -10.44
C LEU A 35 17.68 10.49 -9.40
N ARG A 36 16.66 9.75 -9.85
CA ARG A 36 15.82 8.97 -8.93
C ARG A 36 16.61 7.86 -8.23
N ARG A 37 17.53 7.20 -8.93
CA ARG A 37 18.30 6.07 -8.40
C ARG A 37 19.45 6.50 -7.48
N PHE A 38 20.11 7.60 -7.81
CA PHE A 38 21.37 8.01 -7.16
C PHE A 38 21.29 9.35 -6.43
N ALA A 39 20.43 10.27 -6.84
CA ALA A 39 20.38 11.64 -6.32
C ALA A 39 19.28 11.86 -5.27
N TYR A 40 19.13 10.88 -4.36
CA TYR A 40 18.24 10.91 -3.18
C TYR A 40 16.74 10.77 -3.49
N PRO A 41 16.15 9.55 -3.41
CA PRO A 41 14.72 9.32 -3.63
C PRO A 41 13.78 10.04 -2.64
N ARG A 42 14.35 10.70 -1.61
CA ARG A 42 13.63 11.37 -0.51
C ARG A 42 13.98 12.85 -0.33
N THR A 43 14.78 13.46 -1.20
CA THR A 43 14.95 14.92 -1.13
C THR A 43 13.65 15.59 -1.57
N PRO A 44 13.03 16.42 -0.72
CA PRO A 44 11.83 17.19 -1.08
C PRO A 44 12.09 18.25 -2.18
N GLN A 45 13.31 18.29 -2.71
CA GLN A 45 13.77 19.24 -3.72
C GLN A 45 13.48 18.74 -5.14
N LEU A 46 13.25 17.44 -5.35
CA LEU A 46 12.94 16.92 -6.69
C LEU A 46 11.45 17.18 -7.00
N PRO A 47 11.15 17.97 -8.04
CA PRO A 47 9.76 18.19 -8.45
C PRO A 47 9.07 16.87 -8.79
N GLU A 48 7.82 16.71 -8.38
CA GLU A 48 7.02 15.51 -8.65
C GLU A 48 6.90 15.23 -10.16
N GLN A 49 6.93 16.28 -10.97
CA GLN A 49 6.90 16.22 -12.43
C GLN A 49 8.06 15.39 -13.02
N LEU A 50 9.22 15.32 -12.34
CA LEU A 50 10.31 14.44 -12.78
C LEU A 50 9.91 12.96 -12.65
N ARG A 51 9.09 12.60 -11.65
CA ARG A 51 8.57 11.22 -11.54
C ARG A 51 7.65 10.87 -12.71
N ASN A 52 6.97 11.86 -13.30
CA ASN A 52 6.16 11.67 -14.50
C ASN A 52 7.02 11.36 -15.72
N ILE A 53 8.14 12.07 -15.89
CA ILE A 53 9.11 11.81 -16.96
C ILE A 53 9.67 10.41 -16.84
N ASP A 54 10.09 9.97 -15.64
CA ASP A 54 10.56 8.59 -15.44
C ASP A 54 9.47 7.56 -15.74
N THR A 55 8.23 7.83 -15.30
CA THR A 55 7.09 6.94 -15.54
C THR A 55 6.84 6.77 -17.05
N ILE A 56 6.74 7.87 -17.81
CA ILE A 56 6.59 7.83 -19.27
C ILE A 56 7.77 7.10 -19.93
N SER A 57 8.99 7.38 -19.48
CA SER A 57 10.21 6.78 -20.03
C SER A 57 10.25 5.27 -19.76
N ASN A 58 9.76 4.81 -18.61
CA ASN A 58 9.63 3.38 -18.31
C ASN A 58 8.59 2.70 -19.21
N ILE A 59 7.43 3.32 -19.43
CA ILE A 59 6.40 2.80 -20.34
C ILE A 59 6.97 2.71 -21.77
N ARG A 60 7.61 3.77 -22.27
CA ARG A 60 8.23 3.80 -23.61
C ARG A 60 9.32 2.73 -23.77
N ARG A 61 10.21 2.58 -22.78
CA ARG A 61 11.30 1.59 -22.82
C ARG A 61 10.82 0.15 -22.77
N ALA A 62 9.68 -0.13 -22.14
CA ALA A 62 9.13 -1.47 -22.08
C ALA A 62 8.80 -2.04 -23.46
N ARG A 63 8.48 -1.18 -24.45
CA ARG A 63 8.09 -1.53 -25.84
C ARG A 63 6.89 -2.47 -25.97
N THR A 64 6.36 -3.00 -24.88
CA THR A 64 5.14 -3.78 -24.81
C THR A 64 3.98 -2.91 -24.36
N ARG A 65 2.76 -3.31 -24.73
CA ARG A 65 1.54 -2.73 -24.16
C ARG A 65 1.43 -3.12 -22.69
N TRP A 66 0.79 -2.27 -21.90
CA TRP A 66 0.62 -2.47 -20.46
C TRP A 66 -0.85 -2.74 -20.13
N PRO A 67 -1.16 -3.57 -19.12
CA PRO A 67 -2.52 -3.68 -18.60
C PRO A 67 -3.10 -2.31 -18.22
N LEU A 68 -4.35 -2.05 -18.58
CA LEU A 68 -5.00 -0.76 -18.37
C LEU A 68 -5.10 -0.40 -16.89
N ASP A 69 -5.38 -1.37 -16.02
CA ASP A 69 -5.41 -1.17 -14.56
C ASP A 69 -4.04 -0.70 -14.02
N ALA A 70 -2.95 -1.33 -14.46
CA ALA A 70 -1.59 -0.91 -14.11
C ALA A 70 -1.28 0.51 -14.60
N LEU A 71 -1.67 0.86 -15.84
CA LEU A 71 -1.51 2.20 -16.40
C LEU A 71 -2.28 3.26 -15.61
N ILE A 72 -3.55 2.99 -15.27
CA ILE A 72 -4.35 3.87 -14.41
C ILE A 72 -3.67 4.02 -13.05
N SER A 73 -3.21 2.92 -12.46
CA SER A 73 -2.52 2.91 -11.16
C SER A 73 -1.32 3.85 -11.13
N ILE A 74 -0.42 3.73 -12.09
CA ILE A 74 0.85 4.49 -12.11
C ILE A 74 0.69 5.94 -12.54
N THR A 75 -0.43 6.30 -13.19
CA THR A 75 -0.67 7.64 -13.75
C THR A 75 -1.68 8.48 -12.95
N GLN A 76 -2.70 7.88 -12.33
CA GLN A 76 -3.84 8.61 -11.75
C GLN A 76 -3.48 9.67 -10.69
N VAL A 77 -2.41 9.42 -9.93
CA VAL A 77 -1.95 10.28 -8.83
C VAL A 77 -1.04 11.36 -9.38
N LYS A 78 -0.10 10.98 -10.23
CA LYS A 78 1.05 11.82 -10.58
C LYS A 78 0.73 12.79 -11.73
N PHE A 79 -0.26 12.45 -12.55
CA PHE A 79 -0.62 13.22 -13.73
C PHE A 79 -1.90 14.02 -13.47
N HIS A 80 -1.75 15.34 -13.44
CA HIS A 80 -2.89 16.24 -13.45
C HIS A 80 -3.54 16.24 -14.84
N ALA A 81 -4.87 16.22 -14.83
CA ALA A 81 -5.70 16.34 -16.02
C ALA A 81 -6.84 17.29 -15.70
N THR A 82 -7.09 18.26 -16.57
CA THR A 82 -8.21 19.20 -16.43
C THR A 82 -9.54 18.45 -16.50
N ASP A 83 -9.65 17.52 -17.45
CA ASP A 83 -10.72 16.55 -17.51
C ASP A 83 -10.28 15.23 -16.87
N GLN A 84 -10.97 14.78 -15.83
CA GLN A 84 -10.62 13.52 -15.15
C GLN A 84 -10.76 12.29 -16.06
N ARG A 85 -11.60 12.35 -17.11
CA ARG A 85 -11.76 11.25 -18.09
C ARG A 85 -10.47 10.99 -18.85
N ASP A 86 -9.64 12.01 -19.05
CA ASP A 86 -8.35 11.89 -19.74
C ASP A 86 -7.37 10.97 -19.00
N LYS A 87 -7.52 10.77 -17.69
CA LYS A 87 -6.69 9.80 -16.94
C LYS A 87 -6.87 8.37 -17.43
N ILE A 88 -8.03 8.07 -18.01
CA ILE A 88 -8.33 6.78 -18.65
C ILE A 88 -8.03 6.90 -20.15
N TYR A 89 -8.65 7.86 -20.84
CA TYR A 89 -8.56 7.96 -22.30
C TYR A 89 -7.15 8.24 -22.79
N GLY A 90 -6.38 9.04 -22.04
CA GLY A 90 -4.99 9.36 -22.32
C GLY A 90 -4.00 8.22 -22.09
N VAL A 91 -4.44 7.02 -21.65
CA VAL A 91 -3.60 5.80 -21.60
C VAL A 91 -4.11 4.65 -22.48
N LEU A 92 -5.29 4.75 -23.10
CA LEU A 92 -5.84 3.67 -23.93
C LEU A 92 -4.93 3.29 -25.11
N GLY A 93 -4.30 4.26 -25.78
CA GLY A 93 -3.38 3.99 -26.89
C GLY A 93 -2.14 3.17 -26.51
N VAL A 94 -1.82 3.06 -25.22
CA VAL A 94 -0.70 2.25 -24.70
C VAL A 94 -1.17 1.01 -23.94
N ALA A 95 -2.49 0.85 -23.77
CA ALA A 95 -3.09 -0.25 -23.06
C ALA A 95 -3.10 -1.54 -23.90
N LEU A 96 -2.96 -2.69 -23.22
CA LEU A 96 -2.97 -4.03 -23.79
C LEU A 96 -4.36 -4.38 -24.33
N GLU A 97 -5.40 -3.96 -23.62
CA GLU A 97 -6.80 -4.18 -23.96
C GLU A 97 -7.24 -3.43 -25.23
N CYS A 98 -6.38 -2.52 -25.71
CA CYS A 98 -6.60 -1.70 -26.90
C CYS A 98 -5.56 -2.01 -28.00
N GLU A 99 -4.93 -3.18 -27.96
CA GLU A 99 -3.98 -3.61 -29.00
C GLU A 99 -4.68 -3.81 -30.34
N ASP A 100 -5.86 -4.45 -30.34
CA ASP A 100 -6.70 -4.55 -31.53
C ASP A 100 -7.54 -3.27 -31.71
N THR A 101 -7.02 -2.36 -32.53
CA THR A 101 -7.71 -1.12 -32.90
C THR A 101 -9.00 -1.33 -33.68
N SER A 102 -9.23 -2.52 -34.25
CA SER A 102 -10.43 -2.79 -35.04
C SER A 102 -11.68 -3.03 -34.19
N SER A 103 -11.50 -3.37 -32.90
CA SER A 103 -12.60 -3.75 -32.01
C SER A 103 -12.43 -3.24 -30.57
N LEU A 104 -12.28 -1.93 -30.39
CA LEU A 104 -12.24 -1.34 -29.05
C LEU A 104 -13.54 -1.68 -28.28
N PRO A 105 -13.47 -2.29 -27.08
CA PRO A 105 -14.65 -2.60 -26.29
C PRO A 105 -15.52 -1.37 -26.07
N GLU A 106 -16.85 -1.51 -26.17
CA GLU A 106 -17.77 -0.39 -26.02
C GLU A 106 -17.52 0.36 -24.71
N GLU A 107 -17.21 -0.33 -23.61
CA GLU A 107 -16.91 0.28 -22.31
C GLU A 107 -15.68 1.19 -22.31
N LEU A 108 -14.73 0.99 -23.21
CA LEU A 108 -13.48 1.74 -23.31
C LEU A 108 -13.51 2.83 -24.38
N LYS A 109 -14.56 2.91 -25.21
CA LYS A 109 -14.65 3.95 -26.24
C LYS A 109 -14.71 5.34 -25.60
N PRO A 110 -13.84 6.28 -26.02
CA PRO A 110 -13.89 7.66 -25.54
C PRO A 110 -15.23 8.31 -25.87
N ASP A 111 -15.92 8.79 -24.84
CA ASP A 111 -17.20 9.49 -24.97
C ASP A 111 -17.23 10.64 -23.95
N TYR A 112 -17.02 11.86 -24.44
CA TYR A 112 -17.03 13.07 -23.61
C TYR A 112 -18.45 13.62 -23.36
N SER A 113 -19.49 12.98 -23.90
CA SER A 113 -20.88 13.35 -23.61
C SER A 113 -21.39 12.79 -22.28
N ILE A 114 -20.74 11.73 -21.77
CA ILE A 114 -21.07 11.13 -20.47
C ILE A 114 -20.23 11.72 -19.34
N ASP A 115 -20.78 11.71 -18.13
CA ASP A 115 -20.10 12.23 -16.94
C ASP A 115 -18.92 11.35 -16.51
N VAL A 116 -18.02 11.93 -15.70
CA VAL A 116 -16.81 11.27 -15.18
C VAL A 116 -17.16 9.98 -14.43
N THR A 117 -18.19 9.99 -13.59
CA THR A 117 -18.57 8.83 -12.77
C THR A 117 -18.98 7.66 -13.67
N THR A 118 -19.79 7.92 -14.70
CA THR A 118 -20.19 6.91 -15.67
C THR A 118 -18.99 6.31 -16.42
N VAL A 119 -18.00 7.12 -16.83
CA VAL A 119 -16.77 6.63 -17.47
C VAL A 119 -16.02 5.66 -16.55
N TYR A 120 -15.76 6.06 -15.31
CA TYR A 120 -15.03 5.23 -14.35
C TYR A 120 -15.79 3.95 -13.99
N GLN A 121 -17.12 3.99 -13.88
CA GLN A 121 -17.93 2.79 -13.64
C GLN A 121 -17.89 1.82 -14.82
N ARG A 122 -17.98 2.31 -16.06
CA ARG A 122 -17.87 1.48 -17.28
C ARG A 122 -16.52 0.77 -17.32
N VAL A 123 -15.44 1.51 -17.12
CA VAL A 123 -14.06 0.98 -17.15
C VAL A 123 -13.81 0.01 -15.99
N ALA A 124 -14.28 0.33 -14.77
CA ALA A 124 -14.15 -0.57 -13.64
C ALA A 124 -14.90 -1.89 -13.86
N ARG A 125 -16.14 -1.84 -14.37
CA ARG A 125 -16.92 -3.04 -14.71
C ARG A 125 -16.23 -3.87 -15.79
N PHE A 126 -15.67 -3.24 -16.81
CA PHE A 126 -14.90 -3.91 -17.85
C PHE A 126 -13.69 -4.65 -17.24
N LEU A 127 -12.88 -3.98 -16.41
CA LEU A 127 -11.69 -4.56 -15.79
C LEU A 127 -12.05 -5.69 -14.80
N LEU A 128 -13.12 -5.54 -14.01
CA LEU A 128 -13.62 -6.59 -13.13
C LEU A 128 -14.03 -7.85 -13.91
N LYS A 129 -14.76 -7.67 -15.02
CA LYS A 129 -15.21 -8.78 -15.87
C LYS A 129 -14.04 -9.46 -16.57
N ARG A 130 -13.10 -8.68 -17.12
CA ARG A 130 -11.99 -9.18 -17.94
C ARG A 130 -10.88 -9.80 -17.09
N ASN A 131 -10.45 -9.11 -16.04
CA ASN A 131 -9.28 -9.51 -15.25
C ASN A 131 -9.66 -10.41 -14.08
N ARG A 132 -10.96 -10.54 -13.75
CA ARG A 132 -11.46 -11.25 -12.56
C ARG A 132 -10.74 -10.82 -11.27
N SER A 133 -10.36 -9.54 -11.22
CA SER A 133 -9.53 -8.99 -10.16
C SER A 133 -10.16 -7.73 -9.58
N LEU A 134 -10.16 -7.65 -8.24
CA LEU A 134 -10.60 -6.46 -7.50
C LEU A 134 -9.54 -5.35 -7.47
N ALA A 135 -8.38 -5.52 -8.13
CA ALA A 135 -7.29 -4.55 -8.09
C ALA A 135 -7.71 -3.13 -8.50
N ILE A 136 -8.68 -3.01 -9.41
CA ILE A 136 -9.25 -1.72 -9.83
C ILE A 136 -9.93 -0.95 -8.68
N LEU A 137 -10.44 -1.65 -7.65
CA LEU A 137 -11.04 -1.02 -6.48
C LEU A 137 -10.01 -0.33 -5.59
N ASN A 138 -8.73 -0.71 -5.65
CA ASN A 138 -7.65 0.02 -4.97
C ASN A 138 -7.56 1.48 -5.42
N HIS A 139 -7.96 1.75 -6.67
CA HIS A 139 -7.92 3.09 -7.24
C HIS A 139 -9.09 3.95 -6.75
N ALA A 140 -10.19 3.31 -6.36
CA ALA A 140 -11.30 3.97 -5.72
C ALA A 140 -10.97 4.47 -4.31
N ARG A 141 -9.78 4.20 -3.74
CA ARG A 141 -9.35 4.82 -2.47
C ARG A 141 -8.77 6.23 -2.67
N CYS A 142 -8.03 6.49 -3.75
CA CYS A 142 -7.19 7.68 -3.96
C CYS A 142 -6.21 7.95 -2.78
N ILE A 143 -5.20 8.80 -3.00
CA ILE A 143 -4.30 9.24 -1.93
C ILE A 143 -5.01 10.33 -1.11
N ASP A 144 -4.84 10.29 0.21
CA ASP A 144 -5.37 11.31 1.11
C ASP A 144 -4.84 12.71 0.75
N GLY A 145 -5.70 13.72 0.89
CA GLY A 145 -5.39 15.10 0.52
C GLY A 145 -5.49 15.41 -0.98
N THR A 146 -5.74 14.43 -1.85
CA THR A 146 -6.04 14.70 -3.27
C THR A 146 -7.42 15.33 -3.43
N GLU A 147 -7.58 16.20 -4.43
CA GLU A 147 -8.87 16.84 -4.74
C GLU A 147 -9.98 15.81 -4.99
N THR A 148 -9.65 14.71 -5.69
CA THR A 148 -10.57 13.59 -5.92
C THR A 148 -11.03 12.93 -4.62
N ARG A 149 -10.19 12.88 -3.58
CA ARG A 149 -10.55 12.38 -2.25
C ARG A 149 -11.48 13.35 -1.53
N GLN A 150 -11.17 14.65 -1.58
CA GLN A 150 -11.94 15.69 -0.89
C GLN A 150 -13.37 15.82 -1.43
N GLN A 151 -13.59 15.50 -2.71
CA GLN A 151 -14.90 15.61 -3.37
C GLN A 151 -15.80 14.39 -3.18
N ARG A 152 -15.41 13.35 -2.44
CA ARG A 152 -16.25 12.16 -2.25
C ARG A 152 -17.29 12.32 -1.15
N LEU A 153 -18.51 11.90 -1.46
CA LEU A 153 -19.62 11.79 -0.51
C LEU A 153 -19.51 10.55 0.40
N HIS A 154 -18.93 9.46 -0.12
CA HIS A 154 -18.79 8.18 0.60
C HIS A 154 -17.35 7.67 0.52
N ASP A 155 -16.85 7.19 1.66
CA ASP A 155 -15.50 6.70 1.80
C ASP A 155 -15.45 5.17 1.68
N LEU A 156 -14.48 4.66 0.93
CA LEU A 156 -14.19 3.23 0.79
C LEU A 156 -13.04 2.85 1.73
N ASN A 157 -13.39 2.49 2.96
CA ASN A 157 -12.43 2.13 4.00
C ASN A 157 -12.04 0.64 3.91
N PHE A 158 -11.18 0.29 2.94
CA PHE A 158 -10.54 -1.03 2.88
C PHE A 158 -9.18 -1.02 3.61
N PRO A 159 -8.80 -2.08 4.36
CA PRO A 159 -7.49 -2.19 4.99
C PRO A 159 -6.38 -2.16 3.93
N LEU A 160 -5.42 -1.23 4.06
CA LEU A 160 -4.35 -0.99 3.07
C LEU A 160 -3.47 -2.23 2.80
N GLY A 161 -3.33 -3.10 3.80
CA GLY A 161 -2.47 -4.29 3.73
C GLY A 161 -3.03 -5.47 2.95
N ALA A 162 -4.31 -5.46 2.57
CA ALA A 162 -4.93 -6.62 1.93
C ALA A 162 -4.68 -6.69 0.41
N LEU A 163 -4.25 -5.61 -0.26
CA LEU A 163 -4.41 -5.50 -1.71
C LEU A 163 -3.16 -5.02 -2.50
N THR A 164 -2.02 -4.74 -1.86
CA THR A 164 -0.81 -4.26 -2.54
C THR A 164 0.46 -5.01 -2.12
N GLY A 165 0.75 -6.13 -2.78
CA GLY A 165 2.06 -6.78 -2.75
C GLY A 165 2.72 -6.66 -4.13
N ALA A 166 3.96 -6.16 -4.22
CA ALA A 166 4.70 -6.01 -5.47
C ALA A 166 6.05 -6.73 -5.41
N THR A 167 6.41 -7.47 -6.47
CA THR A 167 7.75 -8.06 -6.69
C THR A 167 8.26 -7.80 -8.11
N SER A 168 9.60 -7.81 -8.25
CA SER A 168 10.40 -7.49 -9.46
C SER A 168 10.42 -8.62 -10.51
N PRO A 169 10.64 -8.35 -11.82
CA PRO A 169 10.38 -9.32 -12.89
C PRO A 169 11.65 -10.04 -13.39
N HIS A 170 11.59 -11.37 -13.52
CA HIS A 170 12.38 -12.13 -14.49
C HIS A 170 11.49 -13.13 -15.24
N THR A 171 11.39 -12.90 -16.55
CA THR A 171 11.02 -13.80 -17.65
C THR A 171 10.16 -15.03 -17.34
N MET A 172 8.85 -14.82 -17.26
CA MET A 172 7.77 -15.66 -17.82
C MET A 172 6.48 -14.85 -17.73
N GLU A 173 5.56 -15.00 -18.69
CA GLU A 173 4.24 -14.33 -18.81
C GLU A 173 3.87 -13.38 -17.66
N VAL A 174 3.94 -12.07 -17.92
CA VAL A 174 3.66 -11.02 -16.92
C VAL A 174 2.16 -11.00 -16.60
N ARG A 175 1.74 -11.91 -15.71
CA ARG A 175 0.60 -11.66 -14.84
C ARG A 175 1.13 -10.86 -13.65
N PHE A 176 0.47 -9.76 -13.29
CA PHE A 176 0.66 -9.12 -12.00
C PHE A 176 0.16 -10.08 -10.91
N GLY A 177 0.96 -11.09 -10.60
CA GLY A 177 0.73 -12.05 -9.54
C GLY A 177 1.36 -11.56 -8.24
N PHE A 178 0.62 -11.72 -7.15
CA PHE A 178 1.16 -11.59 -5.80
C PHE A 178 2.27 -12.64 -5.57
N PRO A 179 3.23 -12.40 -4.66
CA PRO A 179 4.19 -13.44 -4.26
C PRO A 179 3.44 -14.71 -3.84
N LYS A 180 3.99 -15.91 -4.09
CA LYS A 180 3.29 -17.20 -3.80
C LYS A 180 2.72 -17.30 -2.37
N GLN A 181 3.36 -16.68 -1.39
CA GLN A 181 2.85 -16.64 0.00
C GLN A 181 1.62 -15.75 0.22
N TYR A 182 1.29 -14.89 -0.75
CA TYR A 182 0.09 -14.06 -0.81
C TYR A 182 -0.89 -14.53 -1.91
N ALA A 183 -0.56 -15.60 -2.65
CA ALA A 183 -1.52 -16.37 -3.42
C ALA A 183 -2.39 -17.17 -2.43
N VAL A 184 -3.29 -16.48 -1.73
CA VAL A 184 -4.25 -17.11 -0.81
C VAL A 184 -5.38 -17.80 -1.59
N SER A 185 -5.41 -17.64 -2.92
CA SER A 185 -6.24 -18.44 -3.82
C SER A 185 -5.32 -19.12 -4.84
N ASP A 186 -5.11 -20.41 -4.67
CA ASP A 186 -4.43 -21.33 -5.59
C ASP A 186 -5.17 -21.38 -6.94
N ASP A 187 -5.07 -20.30 -7.75
CA ASP A 187 -5.87 -20.07 -8.97
C ASP A 187 -7.40 -20.14 -8.80
N LEU A 188 -7.92 -20.13 -7.56
CA LEU A 188 -9.35 -20.11 -7.29
C LEU A 188 -9.94 -18.73 -7.63
N GLU A 189 -10.77 -18.69 -8.67
CA GLU A 189 -11.57 -17.51 -9.04
C GLU A 189 -12.46 -17.11 -7.85
N VAL A 190 -12.45 -15.82 -7.46
CA VAL A 190 -13.42 -15.31 -6.49
C VAL A 190 -14.79 -15.34 -7.14
N SER A 191 -15.61 -16.30 -6.74
CA SER A 191 -17.05 -16.32 -7.05
C SER A 191 -17.75 -15.26 -6.20
N PHE A 192 -18.21 -14.20 -6.86
CA PHE A 192 -19.14 -13.26 -6.25
C PHE A 192 -20.54 -13.83 -6.44
N HIS A 193 -21.21 -14.21 -5.35
CA HIS A 193 -22.65 -14.39 -5.38
C HIS A 193 -23.27 -13.00 -5.43
N ASP A 194 -24.10 -12.75 -6.45
CA ASP A 194 -25.02 -11.63 -6.37
C ASP A 194 -25.91 -11.87 -5.14
N PRO A 195 -26.02 -10.90 -4.21
CA PRO A 195 -26.85 -11.08 -3.03
C PRO A 195 -28.28 -11.32 -3.51
N GLU A 196 -28.79 -12.54 -3.29
CA GLU A 196 -30.22 -12.78 -3.43
C GLU A 196 -30.93 -11.79 -2.51
N ALA A 197 -31.94 -11.12 -3.06
CA ALA A 197 -32.55 -9.94 -2.46
C ALA A 197 -33.18 -10.25 -1.09
N GLY A 198 -32.43 -10.00 -0.02
CA GLY A 198 -32.96 -9.80 1.32
C GLY A 198 -32.23 -10.57 2.43
N LEU A 199 -31.63 -9.80 3.35
CA LEU A 199 -31.16 -10.21 4.69
C LEU A 199 -29.78 -10.87 4.78
N GLU A 200 -28.71 -10.16 4.41
CA GLU A 200 -27.38 -10.50 4.92
C GLU A 200 -26.83 -9.43 5.87
N ASP A 201 -26.29 -9.92 6.99
CA ASP A 201 -25.66 -9.16 8.06
C ASP A 201 -24.32 -8.60 7.59
N ILE A 202 -24.24 -7.27 7.46
CA ILE A 202 -23.06 -6.52 7.02
C ILE A 202 -21.84 -6.68 7.93
N SER A 203 -21.98 -7.26 9.12
CA SER A 203 -20.86 -7.53 10.04
C SER A 203 -20.03 -8.76 9.65
N ILE A 204 -20.49 -9.56 8.69
CA ILE A 204 -19.86 -10.82 8.28
C ILE A 204 -19.21 -10.66 6.91
N LEU A 205 -17.86 -10.62 6.88
CA LEU A 205 -17.13 -10.68 5.62
C LEU A 205 -17.21 -12.09 5.02
N ARG A 206 -17.86 -12.20 3.86
CA ARG A 206 -17.96 -13.44 3.07
C ARG A 206 -17.12 -13.33 1.80
N LEU A 207 -16.27 -14.33 1.57
CA LEU A 207 -15.46 -14.49 0.37
C LEU A 207 -15.76 -15.90 -0.17
N GLY A 208 -16.60 -16.00 -1.20
CA GLY A 208 -17.15 -17.28 -1.68
C GLY A 208 -17.94 -18.01 -0.59
N ASP A 209 -17.68 -19.31 -0.41
CA ASP A 209 -18.32 -20.16 0.61
C ASP A 209 -17.71 -20.01 2.03
N PHE A 210 -16.71 -19.14 2.23
CA PHE A 210 -16.01 -19.00 3.51
C PHE A 210 -16.56 -17.85 4.35
N ARG A 211 -16.90 -18.15 5.62
CA ARG A 211 -17.19 -17.18 6.68
C ARG A 211 -15.90 -16.91 7.46
N VAL A 212 -15.31 -15.72 7.30
CA VAL A 212 -13.99 -15.39 7.90
C VAL A 212 -14.07 -15.35 9.43
N ASN A 213 -14.83 -14.41 10.00
CA ASN A 213 -15.31 -14.37 11.39
C ASN A 213 -16.16 -13.10 11.61
N GLU A 214 -16.66 -12.88 12.83
CA GLU A 214 -17.20 -11.58 13.27
C GLU A 214 -16.07 -10.57 13.50
N VAL A 215 -16.18 -9.39 12.89
CA VAL A 215 -15.21 -8.31 13.09
C VAL A 215 -15.53 -7.62 14.42
N ALA A 216 -14.86 -8.03 15.50
CA ALA A 216 -15.10 -7.50 16.84
C ALA A 216 -14.86 -5.98 16.91
N HIS A 217 -13.78 -5.48 16.29
CA HIS A 217 -13.42 -4.06 16.30
C HIS A 217 -12.64 -3.66 15.04
N VAL A 218 -12.86 -2.42 14.59
CA VAL A 218 -12.09 -1.78 13.51
C VAL A 218 -11.44 -0.52 14.08
N HIS A 219 -10.10 -0.49 14.08
CA HIS A 219 -9.34 0.70 14.48
C HIS A 219 -8.65 1.33 13.27
N ARG A 220 -8.77 2.66 13.15
CA ARG A 220 -8.08 3.44 12.12
C ARG A 220 -6.59 3.50 12.45
N PHE A 221 -5.77 3.25 11.44
CA PHE A 221 -4.31 3.29 11.53
C PHE A 221 -3.79 4.44 10.65
N ASP A 222 -4.00 5.66 11.13
CA ASP A 222 -3.62 6.88 10.41
C ASP A 222 -2.17 7.27 10.76
N ILE A 223 -1.21 6.40 10.41
CA ILE A 223 0.20 6.82 10.41
C ILE A 223 0.41 7.57 9.10
N ASN A 224 0.49 8.90 9.17
CA ASN A 224 0.86 9.71 8.03
C ASN A 224 2.37 10.02 8.10
N PRO A 225 3.25 9.20 7.46
CA PRO A 225 4.69 9.37 7.57
C PRO A 225 5.21 10.64 6.89
N SER A 226 4.34 11.40 6.22
CA SER A 226 4.68 12.60 5.46
C SER A 226 4.40 13.93 6.17
N GLY A 227 3.72 13.91 7.32
CA GLY A 227 3.49 15.11 8.11
C GLY A 227 4.76 15.53 8.82
N ARG A 228 5.46 16.57 8.31
CA ARG A 228 6.44 17.32 9.13
C ARG A 228 5.70 17.83 10.37
N GLY A 229 5.87 17.16 11.50
CA GLY A 229 5.32 17.63 12.77
C GLY A 229 4.70 16.56 13.68
N GLN A 230 4.58 15.30 13.26
CA GLN A 230 4.09 14.27 14.17
C GLN A 230 5.10 14.09 15.32
N THR A 231 4.67 14.41 16.53
CA THR A 231 5.50 14.25 17.73
C THR A 231 5.56 12.77 18.11
N SER A 232 6.63 12.37 18.81
CA SER A 232 6.74 11.00 19.36
C SER A 232 5.49 10.63 20.19
N ASP A 233 4.91 11.61 20.88
CA ASP A 233 3.75 11.44 21.76
C ASP A 233 2.46 11.07 21.01
N GLU A 234 2.25 11.60 19.80
CA GLU A 234 1.08 11.29 18.96
C GLU A 234 1.12 9.86 18.42
N PHE A 235 2.31 9.42 17.99
CA PHE A 235 2.55 8.04 17.59
C PHE A 235 2.33 7.08 18.78
N ASP A 236 2.91 7.40 19.93
CA ASP A 236 2.77 6.59 21.14
C ASP A 236 1.31 6.52 21.62
N ALA A 237 0.55 7.62 21.54
CA ALA A 237 -0.87 7.63 21.89
C ALA A 237 -1.71 6.73 20.96
N THR A 238 -1.41 6.75 19.66
CA THR A 238 -2.09 5.91 18.66
C THR A 238 -1.77 4.44 18.87
N MET A 239 -0.49 4.11 19.01
CA MET A 239 -0.05 2.74 19.26
C MET A 239 -0.54 2.22 20.60
N ALA A 240 -0.66 3.08 21.62
CA ALA A 240 -1.27 2.70 22.88
C ALA A 240 -2.69 2.18 22.68
N ALA A 241 -3.56 2.91 21.99
CA ALA A 241 -4.95 2.48 21.79
C ALA A 241 -5.05 1.09 21.14
N ILE A 242 -4.17 0.82 20.17
CA ILE A 242 -4.12 -0.46 19.45
C ILE A 242 -3.62 -1.58 20.37
N LEU A 243 -2.54 -1.34 21.12
CA LEU A 243 -2.02 -2.31 22.07
C LEU A 243 -3.04 -2.60 23.18
N LYS A 244 -3.75 -1.58 23.68
CA LYS A 244 -4.83 -1.75 24.66
C LYS A 244 -5.94 -2.65 24.13
N LEU A 245 -6.37 -2.44 22.89
CA LEU A 245 -7.37 -3.30 22.25
C LEU A 245 -6.85 -4.72 22.05
N ALA A 246 -5.65 -4.88 21.48
CA ALA A 246 -5.07 -6.19 21.23
C ALA A 246 -4.95 -7.00 22.53
N LEU A 247 -4.47 -6.36 23.61
CA LEU A 247 -4.42 -6.96 24.94
C LEU A 247 -5.84 -7.29 25.46
N SER A 248 -6.84 -6.44 25.22
CA SER A 248 -8.22 -6.68 25.66
C SER A 248 -8.87 -7.94 25.06
N LEU A 249 -8.43 -8.32 23.86
CA LEU A 249 -8.96 -9.47 23.10
C LEU A 249 -8.19 -10.76 23.38
N MET A 250 -7.18 -10.72 24.25
CA MET A 250 -6.26 -11.82 24.47
C MET A 250 -6.56 -12.65 25.72
N PRO A 251 -6.33 -13.98 25.68
CA PRO A 251 -6.26 -14.80 26.88
C PRO A 251 -5.01 -14.44 27.71
N LEU A 252 -5.20 -14.17 29.01
CA LEU A 252 -4.14 -13.75 29.95
C LEU A 252 -2.90 -14.66 29.97
N ASN A 253 -3.07 -15.95 29.67
CA ASN A 253 -2.04 -16.97 29.79
C ASN A 253 -1.00 -16.96 28.66
N ASP A 254 -1.16 -16.11 27.63
CA ASP A 254 -0.33 -16.16 26.41
C ASP A 254 0.37 -14.84 26.05
N THR A 255 0.52 -13.94 27.03
CA THR A 255 1.06 -12.59 26.84
C THR A 255 2.46 -12.58 26.22
N LEU A 256 3.36 -13.48 26.66
CA LEU A 256 4.74 -13.55 26.14
C LEU A 256 4.81 -14.07 24.71
N THR A 257 4.00 -15.09 24.38
CA THR A 257 3.90 -15.63 23.02
C THR A 257 3.35 -14.57 22.07
N TRP A 258 2.36 -13.80 22.51
CA TRP A 258 1.83 -12.71 21.70
C TRP A 258 2.82 -11.57 21.52
N MET A 259 3.49 -11.11 22.58
CA MET A 259 4.51 -10.05 22.44
C MET A 259 5.55 -10.47 21.40
N ARG A 260 5.99 -11.74 21.44
CA ARG A 260 6.87 -12.31 20.43
C ARG A 260 6.26 -12.25 19.02
N HIS A 261 5.03 -12.72 18.82
CA HIS A 261 4.37 -12.71 17.50
C HIS A 261 4.09 -11.29 16.98
N TYR A 262 3.73 -10.37 17.87
CA TYR A 262 3.49 -8.97 17.55
C TYR A 262 4.79 -8.35 17.04
N ILE A 263 5.88 -8.43 17.82
CA ILE A 263 7.21 -7.97 17.41
C ILE A 263 7.64 -8.61 16.09
N GLN A 264 7.47 -9.94 15.96
CA GLN A 264 7.82 -10.63 14.72
C GLN A 264 7.03 -10.11 13.51
N THR A 265 5.74 -9.82 13.69
CA THR A 265 4.86 -9.37 12.61
C THR A 265 5.06 -7.90 12.27
N THR A 266 5.22 -7.03 13.26
CA THR A 266 5.25 -5.57 13.05
C THR A 266 6.64 -5.02 12.78
N THR A 267 7.71 -5.64 13.31
CA THR A 267 9.07 -5.10 13.19
C THR A 267 10.01 -6.07 12.50
N ALA A 268 10.02 -7.35 12.90
CA ALA A 268 10.96 -8.31 12.34
C ALA A 268 10.64 -8.73 10.91
N ARG A 269 9.37 -8.78 10.48
CA ARG A 269 8.99 -9.13 9.09
C ARG A 269 8.87 -7.92 8.16
N GLN A 270 9.03 -6.69 8.67
CA GLN A 270 9.04 -5.47 7.84
C GLN A 270 10.44 -5.02 7.41
N HIS A 271 11.51 -5.64 7.92
CA HIS A 271 12.89 -5.27 7.59
C HIS A 271 13.20 -5.37 6.07
N ASP A 272 12.58 -6.34 5.39
CA ASP A 272 12.65 -6.52 3.93
C ASP A 272 12.22 -5.26 3.14
N LEU A 273 11.38 -4.40 3.72
CA LEU A 273 10.84 -3.20 3.08
C LEU A 273 11.73 -1.97 3.26
N ASN A 274 12.58 -1.95 4.28
CA ASN A 274 13.32 -0.75 4.71
C ASN A 274 14.83 -0.84 4.52
N GLY A 275 15.37 -1.98 4.07
CA GLY A 275 16.80 -2.18 3.83
C GLY A 275 17.66 -2.09 5.11
N LYS A 276 17.02 -2.20 6.27
CA LYS A 276 17.68 -2.36 7.56
C LYS A 276 17.92 -3.85 7.79
N ASP A 277 19.00 -4.16 8.48
CA ASP A 277 19.23 -5.53 8.94
C ASP A 277 18.12 -5.98 9.91
N MET A 278 17.84 -7.29 9.91
CA MET A 278 16.78 -7.89 10.72
C MET A 278 17.02 -7.61 12.21
N ASP A 279 18.27 -7.72 12.63
CA ASP A 279 18.68 -7.52 14.01
C ASP A 279 18.48 -6.07 14.46
N GLN A 280 18.75 -5.08 13.60
CA GLN A 280 18.51 -3.67 13.90
C GLN A 280 17.01 -3.34 13.96
N SER A 281 16.21 -3.89 13.04
CA SER A 281 14.76 -3.65 13.02
C SER A 281 14.06 -4.28 14.22
N PHE A 282 14.53 -5.46 14.64
CA PHE A 282 14.09 -6.12 15.85
C PHE A 282 14.51 -5.33 17.10
N ALA A 283 15.77 -4.90 17.18
CA ALA A 283 16.28 -4.09 18.30
C ALA A 283 15.52 -2.76 18.44
N ASP A 284 15.27 -2.04 17.35
CA ASP A 284 14.50 -0.78 17.34
C ASP A 284 13.06 -1.02 17.84
N GLY A 285 12.43 -2.10 17.38
CA GLY A 285 11.07 -2.49 17.77
C GLY A 285 10.93 -2.89 19.23
N VAL A 286 11.88 -3.70 19.71
CA VAL A 286 11.95 -4.13 21.11
C VAL A 286 12.30 -2.96 22.02
N ALA A 287 13.23 -2.10 21.63
CA ALA A 287 13.59 -0.90 22.39
C ALA A 287 12.41 0.08 22.50
N TRP A 288 11.64 0.27 21.42
CA TRP A 288 10.42 1.09 21.47
C TRP A 288 9.35 0.48 22.37
N LEU A 289 9.04 -0.82 22.23
CA LEU A 289 8.06 -1.48 23.11
C LEU A 289 8.51 -1.44 24.56
N TYR A 290 9.79 -1.66 24.84
CA TYR A 290 10.36 -1.55 26.18
C TYR A 290 10.17 -0.13 26.74
N GLY A 291 10.54 0.91 25.98
CA GLY A 291 10.33 2.31 26.37
C GLY A 291 8.85 2.63 26.59
N PHE A 292 7.98 2.14 25.71
CA PHE A 292 6.54 2.32 25.78
C PHE A 292 5.93 1.69 27.04
N PHE A 293 6.24 0.41 27.31
CA PHE A 293 5.73 -0.30 28.48
C PHE A 293 6.31 0.22 29.79
N PHE A 294 7.58 0.62 29.80
CA PHE A 294 8.24 1.14 30.99
C PHE A 294 7.76 2.57 31.32
N GLY A 295 7.62 3.43 30.31
CA GLY A 295 7.13 4.80 30.47
C GLY A 295 5.64 4.88 30.82
N ARG A 296 4.84 3.87 30.46
CA ARG A 296 3.38 3.81 30.71
C ARG A 296 2.97 2.67 31.64
N ARG A 297 3.82 2.34 32.62
CA ARG A 297 3.63 1.21 33.54
C ARG A 297 2.26 1.17 34.22
N GLY A 298 1.75 2.33 34.67
CA GLY A 298 0.44 2.43 35.33
C GLY A 298 -0.73 2.09 34.42
N ASP A 299 -0.70 2.57 33.17
CA ASP A 299 -1.74 2.31 32.18
C ASP A 299 -1.85 0.82 31.85
N VAL A 300 -0.71 0.18 31.62
CA VAL A 300 -0.67 -1.23 31.19
C VAL A 300 -1.02 -2.16 32.34
N ALA A 301 -0.51 -1.89 33.55
CA ALA A 301 -0.90 -2.64 34.74
C ALA A 301 -2.41 -2.57 35.00
N SER A 302 -3.02 -1.39 34.83
CA SER A 302 -4.48 -1.23 35.01
C SER A 302 -5.32 -2.06 34.04
N LEU A 303 -4.80 -2.32 32.83
CA LEU A 303 -5.47 -3.16 31.83
C LEU A 303 -5.34 -4.65 32.16
N LEU A 304 -4.15 -5.08 32.57
CA LEU A 304 -3.90 -6.46 32.97
C LEU A 304 -4.72 -6.82 34.22
N ILE A 305 -4.81 -5.90 35.19
CA ILE A 305 -5.64 -6.06 36.40
C ILE A 305 -7.14 -6.08 36.05
N LYS A 306 -7.59 -5.30 35.05
CA LYS A 306 -8.99 -5.34 34.60
C LYS A 306 -9.37 -6.67 33.95
N GLN A 307 -8.42 -7.38 33.35
CA GLN A 307 -8.68 -8.66 32.71
C GLN A 307 -8.57 -9.84 33.67
N GLY A 308 -7.59 -9.83 34.58
CA GLY A 308 -7.42 -10.85 35.60
C GLY A 308 -7.79 -10.29 36.97
N GLY A 309 -8.98 -10.64 37.46
CA GLY A 309 -9.36 -10.35 38.85
C GLY A 309 -8.24 -10.81 39.81
N GLU A 310 -7.85 -9.91 40.72
CA GLU A 310 -6.82 -10.06 41.75
C GLU A 310 -5.65 -10.98 41.39
N ILE A 311 -4.75 -10.51 40.52
CA ILE A 311 -3.44 -11.13 40.30
C ILE A 311 -2.43 -10.54 41.31
N GLU A 312 -1.77 -11.41 42.09
CA GLU A 312 -0.69 -11.04 43.02
C GLU A 312 0.50 -10.38 42.27
N GLU A 313 1.07 -9.32 42.87
CA GLU A 313 2.17 -8.47 42.34
C GLU A 313 3.43 -9.23 41.84
N ALA A 314 3.59 -10.51 42.17
CA ALA A 314 4.76 -11.32 41.85
C ALA A 314 4.97 -11.57 40.33
N THR A 315 3.90 -11.58 39.52
CA THR A 315 4.01 -11.92 38.08
C THR A 315 4.63 -10.78 37.25
N ILE A 316 4.47 -9.53 37.67
CA ILE A 316 4.99 -8.36 36.96
C ILE A 316 6.52 -8.26 37.07
N GLY A 317 7.09 -8.69 38.20
CA GLY A 317 8.55 -8.74 38.40
C GLY A 317 9.26 -9.72 37.46
N GLY A 318 8.66 -10.89 37.21
CA GLY A 318 9.25 -11.93 36.34
C GLY A 318 9.35 -11.53 34.87
N VAL A 319 8.37 -10.78 34.35
CA VAL A 319 8.41 -10.27 32.96
C VAL A 319 9.50 -9.20 32.78
N GLN A 320 9.74 -8.39 33.81
CA GLN A 320 10.74 -7.31 33.78
C GLN A 320 12.18 -7.84 33.78
N GLU A 321 12.47 -8.85 34.60
CA GLU A 321 13.80 -9.46 34.67
C GLU A 321 14.16 -10.17 33.36
N HIS A 322 13.17 -10.81 32.72
CA HIS A 322 13.37 -11.50 31.45
C HIS A 322 13.60 -10.54 30.26
N MET A 323 12.88 -9.42 30.19
CA MET A 323 13.12 -8.39 29.15
C MET A 323 14.49 -7.71 29.31
N ARG A 324 14.92 -7.48 30.56
CA ARG A 324 16.24 -6.91 30.87
C ARG A 324 17.38 -7.86 30.48
N LEU A 325 17.22 -9.16 30.75
CA LEU A 325 18.18 -10.20 30.33
C LEU A 325 18.25 -10.30 28.81
N SER A 326 17.12 -10.28 28.09
CA SER A 326 17.12 -10.33 26.62
C SER A 326 17.76 -9.10 25.95
N CYS A 327 17.59 -7.88 26.49
CA CYS A 327 18.23 -6.69 25.93
C CYS A 327 19.74 -6.63 26.22
N THR A 328 20.18 -7.15 27.37
CA THR A 328 21.61 -7.12 27.76
C THR A 328 22.44 -8.12 26.94
N THR A 329 21.87 -9.28 26.60
CA THR A 329 22.54 -10.30 25.77
C THR A 329 22.77 -9.82 24.32
N ILE A 330 21.99 -8.86 23.82
CA ILE A 330 22.11 -8.35 22.43
C ILE A 330 23.19 -7.26 22.29
N VAL A 331 23.60 -6.61 23.40
CA VAL A 331 24.54 -5.45 23.37
C VAL A 331 26.00 -5.85 23.65
N SER A 332 26.28 -7.10 24.05
CA SER A 332 27.65 -7.57 24.31
C SER A 332 28.17 -8.42 23.14
N THR A 333 28.90 -7.80 22.22
CA THR A 333 29.84 -8.49 21.32
C THR A 333 31.27 -8.10 21.72
N ASP A 334 32.07 -9.10 22.07
CA ASP A 334 33.48 -8.95 22.49
C ASP A 334 34.35 -8.31 21.39
N PRO A 335 35.42 -7.57 21.75
CA PRO A 335 36.40 -7.12 20.79
C PRO A 335 37.32 -8.28 20.39
N LEU A 336 37.35 -8.59 19.09
CA LEU A 336 38.29 -9.55 18.52
C LEU A 336 39.69 -8.92 18.37
N SER A 337 40.67 -9.58 19.00
CA SER A 337 42.12 -9.48 18.76
C SER A 337 42.54 -10.20 17.48
#